data_AF-A0A831TZD0-F1
#
_entry.id   AF-A0A831TZD0-F1
#
_cell.length_a   1.000
_cell.length_b   1.000
_cell.length_c   1.000
_cell.angle_alpha   90.00
_cell.angle_beta   90.00
_cell.angle_gamma   90.00
#
_symmetry.space_group_name_H-M   'P 1'
#
loop_
_entity.id
_entity.type
_entity.pdbx_description
1 polymer ?
#
loop_
_entity_poly.entity_id
_entity_poly.type
_entity_poly.pdbx_seq_one_letter_code
_entity_poly.pdbx_strand_id
1 'polypeptide(L)'
;MNEHLLPLFILNLVLTLADAAIGYHVAPALMRRFTPDPETAELSVRGMRTMLGGVVALYMFFNCLGYFRQNGVMLVVVAVIVSVDMVAQLVVRRKVGKVEE
;
A
#
# COMPACT_ATOMS: atom_id res chain seq x y z
N MET A 1 -11.60 8.55 -25.03
CA MET A 1 -11.39 8.37 -23.57
C MET A 1 -11.11 6.92 -23.15
N ASN A 2 -11.28 5.90 -24.02
CA ASN A 2 -11.08 4.49 -23.66
C ASN A 2 -9.63 3.97 -23.84
N GLU A 3 -8.79 4.63 -24.64
CA GLU A 3 -7.39 4.18 -24.89
C GLU A 3 -6.49 4.26 -23.65
N HIS A 4 -6.85 5.06 -22.65
CA HIS A 4 -6.03 5.24 -21.44
C HIS A 4 -6.43 4.31 -20.28
N LEU A 5 -7.51 3.55 -20.39
CA LEU A 5 -8.01 2.69 -19.30
C LEU A 5 -7.08 1.51 -19.02
N LEU A 6 -6.56 0.87 -20.07
CA LEU A 6 -5.63 -0.26 -19.93
C LEU A 6 -4.28 0.18 -19.35
N PRO A 7 -3.64 1.28 -19.84
CA PRO A 7 -2.46 1.84 -19.19
C PRO A 7 -2.69 2.20 -17.71
N LEU A 8 -3.82 2.84 -17.37
CA LEU A 8 -4.17 3.19 -15.99
C LEU A 8 -4.34 1.94 -15.11
N PHE A 9 -4.99 0.91 -15.62
CA PHE A 9 -5.17 -0.35 -14.91
C PHE A 9 -3.83 -1.01 -14.59
N ILE A 10 -2.93 -1.10 -15.58
CA ILE A 10 -1.58 -1.67 -15.42
C ILE A 10 -0.77 -0.83 -14.43
N LEU A 11 -0.82 0.50 -14.55
CA LEU A 11 -0.14 1.40 -13.63
C LEU A 11 -0.61 1.19 -12.19
N ASN A 12 -1.93 1.17 -11.95
CA ASN A 12 -2.50 0.91 -10.64
C ASN A 12 -2.10 -0.45 -10.08
N LEU A 13 -2.02 -1.47 -10.94
CA LEU A 13 -1.57 -2.80 -10.54
C LEU A 13 -0.11 -2.78 -10.08
N VAL A 14 0.78 -2.15 -10.85
CA VAL A 14 2.20 -2.01 -10.49
C VAL A 14 2.36 -1.19 -9.21
N LEU A 15 1.63 -0.08 -9.08
CA LEU A 15 1.67 0.79 -7.89
C LEU A 15 1.21 0.02 -6.64
N THR A 16 0.14 -0.75 -6.74
CA THR A 16 -0.38 -1.53 -5.61
C THR A 16 0.61 -2.62 -5.18
N LEU A 17 1.28 -3.28 -6.13
CA LEU A 17 2.32 -4.27 -5.81
C LEU A 17 3.56 -3.62 -5.17
N ALA A 18 3.97 -2.44 -5.66
CA ALA A 18 5.08 -1.70 -5.10
C ALA A 18 4.77 -1.24 -3.66
N ASP A 19 3.57 -0.71 -3.42
CA ASP A 19 3.09 -0.33 -2.10
C ASP A 19 3.10 -1.53 -1.13
N ALA A 20 2.52 -2.67 -1.55
CA ALA A 20 2.52 -3.89 -0.75
C ALA A 20 3.94 -4.36 -0.38
N ALA A 21 4.88 -4.30 -1.33
CA ALA A 21 6.27 -4.67 -1.08
C ALA A 21 6.91 -3.73 -0.05
N ILE A 22 6.71 -2.42 -0.19
CA ILE A 22 7.22 -1.42 0.75
C ILE A 22 6.62 -1.63 2.14
N GLY A 23 5.30 -1.75 2.25
CA GLY A 23 4.59 -1.96 3.52
C GLY A 23 5.04 -3.22 4.25
N TYR A 24 5.26 -4.31 3.52
CA TYR A 24 5.76 -5.57 4.09
C TYR A 24 7.18 -5.44 4.65
N HIS A 25 8.04 -4.71 3.93
CA HIS A 25 9.30 -4.06 4.33
C HIS A 25 9.26 -3.34 5.68
N VAL A 26 8.42 -2.31 5.73
CA VAL A 26 8.46 -1.29 6.78
C VAL A 26 7.82 -1.79 8.07
N ALA A 27 6.86 -2.73 7.98
CA ALA A 27 6.08 -3.18 9.10
C ALA A 27 6.87 -3.71 10.33
N PRO A 28 7.82 -4.65 10.17
CA PRO A 28 8.63 -5.13 11.30
C PRO A 28 9.58 -4.06 11.86
N ALA A 29 10.09 -3.15 11.03
CA ALA A 29 10.96 -2.07 11.49
C ALA A 29 10.21 -1.05 12.36
N LEU A 30 8.95 -0.78 12.03
CA LEU A 30 8.09 0.11 12.83
C LEU A 30 7.76 -0.50 14.20
N MET A 31 7.28 -1.74 14.20
CA MET A 31 6.75 -2.38 15.40
C MET A 31 7.82 -2.66 16.46
N ARG A 32 9.04 -3.06 16.04
CA ARG A 32 10.17 -3.23 16.96
C ARG A 32 10.57 -1.94 17.69
N ARG A 33 10.18 -0.77 17.18
CA ARG A 33 10.52 0.53 17.76
C ARG A 33 9.47 1.03 18.74
N PHE A 34 8.20 0.73 18.49
CA PHE A 34 7.10 1.16 19.36
C PHE A 34 6.79 0.15 20.48
N THR A 35 7.20 -1.11 20.31
CA THR A 35 6.90 -2.18 21.26
C THR A 35 8.19 -2.77 21.83
N PRO A 36 8.52 -2.52 23.11
CA PRO A 36 9.72 -3.06 23.75
C PRO A 36 9.62 -4.56 24.06
N ASP A 37 8.41 -5.12 24.12
CA ASP A 37 8.17 -6.54 24.33
C ASP A 37 8.15 -7.33 22.99
N PRO A 38 9.04 -8.33 22.80
CA PRO A 38 9.15 -9.08 21.55
C PRO A 38 7.88 -9.85 21.18
N GLU A 39 7.13 -10.36 22.15
CA GLU A 39 5.93 -11.17 21.89
C GLU A 39 4.78 -10.28 21.35
N THR A 40 4.59 -9.12 21.96
CA THR A 40 3.63 -8.10 21.50
C THR A 40 4.05 -7.50 20.14
N ALA A 41 5.35 -7.34 19.89
CA ALA A 41 5.86 -6.85 18.61
C ALA A 41 5.54 -7.83 17.46
N GLU A 42 5.69 -9.14 17.68
CA GLU A 42 5.42 -10.16 16.67
C GLU A 42 3.93 -10.26 16.30
N LEU A 43 3.05 -10.22 17.30
CA LEU A 43 1.59 -10.14 17.11
C LEU A 43 1.20 -8.91 16.28
N SER A 44 1.81 -7.77 16.59
CA SER A 44 1.54 -6.50 15.91
C SER A 44 2.01 -6.53 14.45
N VAL A 45 3.18 -7.12 14.16
CA VAL A 45 3.67 -7.32 12.78
C VAL A 45 2.74 -8.22 11.99
N ARG A 46 2.25 -9.30 12.59
CA ARG A 46 1.31 -10.22 11.93
C ARG A 46 -0.02 -9.54 11.64
N GLY A 47 -0.56 -8.77 12.58
CA GLY A 47 -1.76 -7.97 12.38
C GLY A 47 -1.60 -6.97 11.23
N MET A 48 -0.47 -6.25 11.19
CA MET A 48 -0.20 -5.26 10.16
C MET A 48 -0.04 -5.89 8.76
N ARG A 49 0.59 -7.06 8.65
CA ARG A 49 0.68 -7.82 7.39
C ARG A 49 -0.68 -8.26 6.87
N THR A 50 -1.56 -8.75 7.75
CA THR A 50 -2.93 -9.13 7.38
C THR A 50 -3.72 -7.92 6.89
N MET A 51 -3.60 -6.78 7.59
CA MET A 51 -4.23 -5.53 7.18
C MET A 51 -3.75 -5.06 5.81
N LEU A 52 -2.43 -5.11 5.56
CA LEU A 52 -1.84 -4.77 4.26
C LEU A 52 -2.40 -5.66 3.14
N GLY A 53 -2.50 -6.97 3.37
CA GLY A 53 -3.11 -7.89 2.43
C GLY A 53 -4.58 -7.55 2.11
N GLY A 54 -5.36 -7.16 3.12
CA GLY A 54 -6.74 -6.72 2.95
C GLY A 54 -6.85 -5.43 2.12
N VAL A 55 -5.99 -4.45 2.38
CA VAL A 55 -5.93 -3.18 1.64
C VAL A 55 -5.58 -3.41 0.17
N VAL A 56 -4.57 -4.24 -0.09
CA VAL A 56 -4.18 -4.63 -1.46
C VAL A 56 -5.33 -5.31 -2.21
N ALA A 57 -6.01 -6.25 -1.55
CA ALA A 57 -7.17 -6.92 -2.14
C ALA A 57 -8.29 -5.93 -2.50
N LEU A 58 -8.53 -4.93 -1.64
CA LEU A 58 -9.52 -3.88 -1.87
C LEU A 58 -9.15 -2.99 -3.07
N TYR A 59 -7.88 -2.57 -3.16
CA TYR A 59 -7.39 -1.78 -4.29
C TYR A 59 -7.49 -2.55 -5.61
N MET A 60 -7.11 -3.83 -5.61
CA MET A 60 -7.24 -4.69 -6.79
C MET A 60 -8.71 -4.89 -7.18
N PHE A 61 -9.60 -5.09 -6.21
CA PHE A 61 -11.03 -5.19 -6.46
C PHE A 61 -11.57 -3.93 -7.17
N PHE A 62 -11.26 -2.75 -6.66
CA PHE A 62 -11.71 -1.49 -7.27
C PHE A 62 -11.02 -1.20 -8.61
N ASN A 63 -9.75 -1.58 -8.77
CA ASN A 63 -9.05 -1.46 -10.04
C ASN A 63 -9.72 -2.32 -11.13
N CYS A 64 -10.02 -3.58 -10.80
CA CYS A 64 -10.76 -4.49 -11.69
C CYS A 64 -12.17 -3.96 -11.98
N LEU A 65 -12.90 -3.53 -10.95
CA LEU A 65 -14.25 -2.98 -11.10
C LEU A 65 -14.26 -1.75 -12.01
N GLY A 66 -13.30 -0.83 -11.83
CA GLY A 66 -13.15 0.36 -12.66
C GLY A 66 -12.86 0.02 -14.12
N TYR A 67 -11.98 -0.94 -14.37
CA TYR A 67 -11.64 -1.38 -15.73
C TYR A 67 -12.81 -2.08 -16.44
N PHE A 68 -13.42 -3.08 -15.80
CA PHE A 68 -14.53 -3.84 -16.41
C PHE A 68 -15.80 -3.00 -16.60
N ARG A 69 -16.03 -1.98 -15.76
CA ARG A 69 -17.13 -1.01 -15.94
C ARG A 69 -16.77 0.15 -16.88
N GLN A 70 -15.58 0.15 -17.49
CA GLN A 70 -15.08 1.25 -18.32
C GLN A 70 -15.15 2.61 -17.60
N ASN A 71 -14.98 2.61 -16.28
CA ASN A 71 -15.08 3.79 -15.44
C ASN A 71 -13.67 4.35 -15.15
N GLY A 72 -13.21 5.25 -16.02
CA GLY A 72 -11.90 5.90 -15.87
C GLY A 72 -11.77 6.73 -14.59
N VAL A 73 -12.85 7.32 -14.08
CA VAL A 73 -12.83 8.08 -12.81
C VAL A 73 -12.48 7.15 -11.66
N MET A 74 -13.04 5.94 -11.62
CA MET A 74 -12.71 4.95 -10.60
C MET A 74 -11.23 4.55 -10.64
N LEU A 75 -10.66 4.35 -11.84
CA LEU A 75 -9.24 4.03 -12.00
C LEU A 75 -8.34 5.17 -11.51
N VAL A 76 -8.70 6.43 -11.79
CA VAL A 76 -7.97 7.60 -11.29
C VAL A 76 -8.05 7.71 -9.77
N VAL A 77 -9.23 7.46 -9.18
CA VAL A 77 -9.39 7.45 -7.71
C VAL A 77 -8.50 6.39 -7.07
N VAL A 78 -8.47 5.17 -7.62
CA VAL A 78 -7.57 4.11 -7.14
C VAL A 78 -6.11 4.54 -7.25
N ALA A 79 -5.71 5.15 -8.37
CA ALA A 79 -4.35 5.65 -8.58
C ALA A 79 -3.94 6.67 -7.50
N VAL A 80 -4.84 7.62 -7.21
CA VAL A 80 -4.61 8.66 -6.18
C VAL A 80 -4.48 8.03 -4.80
N ILE A 81 -5.39 7.12 -4.43
CA ILE A 81 -5.37 6.48 -3.11
C ILE A 81 -4.08 5.69 -2.91
N VAL A 82 -3.70 4.84 -3.87
CA VAL A 82 -2.47 4.04 -3.78
C VAL A 82 -1.23 4.94 -3.73
N SER A 83 -1.21 6.03 -4.51
CA SER A 83 -0.10 6.98 -4.49
C SER A 83 0.04 7.68 -3.13
N VAL A 84 -1.09 8.06 -2.51
CA VAL A 84 -1.09 8.67 -1.17
C VAL A 84 -0.59 7.69 -0.12
N ASP A 85 -1.03 6.42 -0.18
CA ASP A 85 -0.57 5.37 0.75
C ASP A 85 0.93 5.15 0.62
N MET A 86 1.45 5.02 -0.61
CA MET A 86 2.87 4.85 -0.87
C MET A 86 3.70 6.04 -0.34
N VAL A 87 3.22 7.28 -0.53
CA VAL A 87 3.87 8.47 0.03
C VAL A 87 3.85 8.45 1.56
N ALA A 88 2.75 8.06 2.19
CA ALA A 88 2.66 7.93 3.64
C ALA A 88 3.66 6.88 4.17
N GLN A 89 3.70 5.69 3.56
CA GLN A 89 4.63 4.62 3.91
C GLN A 89 6.10 5.07 3.75
N LEU A 90 6.42 5.83 2.69
CA LEU A 90 7.76 6.40 2.47
C LEU A 90 8.13 7.48 3.50
N VAL A 91 7.20 8.37 3.85
CA VAL A 91 7.42 9.40 4.88
C VAL A 91 7.66 8.76 6.24
N VAL A 92 6.86 7.74 6.60
CA VAL A 92 7.03 6.96 7.82
C VAL A 92 8.40 6.28 7.83
N ARG A 93 8.80 5.62 6.74
CA ARG A 93 10.14 5.00 6.61
C ARG A 93 11.26 6.02 6.81
N ARG A 94 11.18 7.20 6.17
CA ARG A 94 12.18 8.26 6.31
C ARG A 94 12.27 8.81 7.74
N LYS A 95 11.13 9.03 8.40
CA LYS A 95 11.12 9.46 9.80
C LYS A 95 11.71 8.42 10.74
N VAL A 96 11.51 7.14 10.45
CA VAL A 96 12.12 6.06 11.24
C VAL A 96 13.63 5.98 11.00
N GLY A 97 14.10 6.12 9.75
CA GLY A 97 15.54 6.10 9.44
C GLY A 97 16.34 7.33 9.90
N LYS A 98 15.71 8.49 10.11
CA LYS A 98 16.40 9.75 10.48
C LYS A 98 16.82 9.89 11.95
N VAL A 99 16.58 8.88 12.78
CA VAL A 99 16.90 8.93 14.22
C VAL A 99 18.11 8.03 14.56
N GLU A 100 18.77 7.49 13.53
CA GLU A 100 20.04 6.74 13.65
C GLU A 100 21.30 7.60 13.43
N GLU A 101 21.15 8.91 13.14
CA GLU A 101 22.25 9.90 13.22
C GLU A 101 22.04 10.82 14.42
#